data_AF-A0A285BUU1-F1
#
_entry.id   AF-A0A285BUU1-F1
#
_cell.length_a   1.000
_cell.length_b   1.000
_cell.length_c   1.000
_cell.angle_alpha   90.00
_cell.angle_beta   90.00
_cell.angle_gamma   90.00
#
_symmetry.space_group_name_H-M   'P 1'
#
loop_
_entity.id
_entity.type
_entity.pdbx_description
1 polymer ?
#
loop_
_entity_poly.entity_id
_entity_poly.type
_entity_poly.pdbx_seq_one_letter_code
_entity_poly.pdbx_strand_id
1 'polypeptide(L)'
;MQFSNVKGMLVPILVLMAIYANTVSAHNQTGSFTTGLAAAVDFYQVTCFDDGNGTPSYLEAQVKDMTASTSKVSILAYKGTSCTTNACAQFSVDTTDSNTTYSPLVKITQGSGVYSLFVMHTAAGTDSYDAALHCKTSTGVHTGTSVVSRQQQ
;
A
#
# COMPACT_ATOMS: atom_id res chain seq x y z
N MET A 1 48.65 28.77 50.89
CA MET A 1 48.66 28.42 49.46
C MET A 1 49.13 26.99 49.33
N GLN A 2 48.26 26.07 48.91
CA GLN A 2 48.54 24.93 48.02
C GLN A 2 47.26 24.10 47.90
N PHE A 3 46.62 24.20 46.73
CA PHE A 3 45.46 23.41 46.33
C PHE A 3 45.98 22.11 45.67
N SER A 4 45.48 20.95 46.09
CA SER A 4 45.66 19.71 45.35
C SER A 4 44.32 19.21 44.85
N ASN A 5 44.23 19.09 43.52
CA ASN A 5 43.03 18.85 42.72
C ASN A 5 42.61 17.38 42.78
N VAL A 6 41.47 17.09 43.41
CA VAL A 6 40.74 15.84 43.17
C VAL A 6 39.93 16.01 41.89
N LYS A 7 40.46 15.53 40.76
CA LYS A 7 39.70 15.38 39.51
C LYS A 7 38.71 14.23 39.67
N GLY A 8 37.53 14.53 40.19
CA GLY A 8 36.38 13.63 40.12
C GLY A 8 35.88 13.55 38.68
N MET A 9 36.09 12.40 38.03
CA MET A 9 35.48 12.07 36.74
C MET A 9 33.95 12.06 36.89
N LEU A 10 33.28 13.05 36.30
CA LEU A 10 31.84 13.00 36.03
C LEU A 10 31.63 12.19 34.74
N VAL A 11 31.10 10.97 34.91
CA VAL A 11 30.65 10.10 33.82
C VAL A 11 29.35 10.68 33.25
N PRO A 12 29.26 11.06 31.96
CA PRO A 12 27.98 11.43 31.38
C PRO A 12 27.19 10.15 31.07
N ILE A 13 26.07 9.96 31.76
CA ILE A 13 25.08 8.94 31.42
C ILE A 13 24.39 9.39 30.12
N LEU A 14 24.86 8.88 28.99
CA LEU A 14 24.21 9.06 27.70
C LEU A 14 23.00 8.11 27.64
N VAL A 15 21.83 8.63 28.00
CA VAL A 15 20.55 7.91 27.84
C VAL A 15 20.26 7.81 26.34
N LEU A 16 20.54 6.65 25.76
CA LEU A 16 20.18 6.31 24.39
C LEU A 16 18.68 5.99 24.35
N MET A 17 17.85 6.99 24.10
CA MET A 17 16.44 6.75 23.75
C MET A 17 16.42 6.08 22.36
N ALA A 18 16.26 4.77 22.33
CA ALA A 18 15.92 4.05 21.11
C ALA A 18 14.51 4.50 20.70
N ILE A 19 14.45 5.46 19.78
CA ILE A 19 13.21 5.82 19.11
C ILE A 19 12.85 4.60 18.26
N TYR A 20 11.87 3.81 18.70
CA TYR A 20 11.27 2.77 17.88
C TYR A 20 10.58 3.48 16.71
N ALA A 21 11.29 3.64 15.59
CA ALA A 21 10.68 4.03 14.35
C ALA A 21 9.78 2.87 13.93
N ASN A 22 8.48 3.00 14.17
CA ASN A 22 7.49 2.08 13.62
C ASN A 22 7.63 2.16 12.10
N THR A 23 8.24 1.15 11.50
CA THR A 23 8.41 1.07 10.05
C THR A 23 7.02 0.90 9.45
N VAL A 24 6.53 1.96 8.83
CA VAL A 24 5.28 1.96 8.10
C VAL A 24 5.50 1.18 6.80
N SER A 25 4.97 -0.04 6.69
CA SER A 25 5.04 -0.81 5.45
C SER A 25 3.83 -0.49 4.56
N ALA A 26 4.05 0.38 3.58
CA ALA A 26 3.30 0.29 2.34
C ALA A 26 3.59 -1.08 1.70
N HIS A 27 2.57 -1.78 1.22
CA HIS A 27 2.82 -2.94 0.38
C HIS A 27 2.65 -2.51 -1.08
N ASN A 28 3.75 -2.57 -1.84
CA ASN A 28 3.73 -2.37 -3.28
C ASN A 28 3.60 -3.73 -3.98
N GLN A 29 2.69 -3.82 -4.94
CA GLN A 29 2.51 -4.97 -5.81
C GLN A 29 2.77 -4.52 -7.25
N THR A 30 3.89 -4.97 -7.81
CA THR A 30 4.21 -4.73 -9.22
C THR A 30 3.69 -5.87 -10.09
N GLY A 31 3.44 -5.57 -11.36
CA GLY A 31 3.03 -6.56 -12.35
C GLY A 31 3.14 -6.00 -13.76
N SER A 32 2.86 -6.84 -14.75
CA SER A 32 2.92 -6.47 -16.16
C SER A 32 2.03 -7.34 -17.01
N PHE A 33 1.30 -6.73 -17.93
CA PHE A 33 0.52 -7.39 -18.96
C PHE A 33 1.42 -7.58 -20.19
N THR A 34 1.91 -8.80 -20.42
CA THR A 34 2.94 -9.04 -21.46
C THR A 34 2.41 -9.71 -22.72
N THR A 35 1.20 -10.26 -22.67
CA THR A 35 0.60 -10.98 -23.81
C THR A 35 0.12 -10.07 -24.94
N GLY A 36 -0.05 -8.77 -24.67
CA GLY A 36 -0.58 -7.80 -25.65
C GLY A 36 -2.07 -7.95 -25.94
N LEU A 37 -2.77 -8.86 -25.26
CA LEU A 37 -4.21 -9.05 -25.40
C LEU A 37 -4.97 -7.87 -24.81
N ALA A 38 -6.17 -7.59 -25.29
CA ALA A 38 -7.03 -6.56 -24.70
C ALA A 38 -7.63 -7.03 -23.37
N ALA A 39 -7.77 -6.11 -22.42
CA ALA A 39 -8.47 -6.33 -21.14
C ALA A 39 -7.88 -7.46 -20.28
N ALA A 40 -6.56 -7.64 -20.33
CA ALA A 40 -5.84 -8.46 -19.36
C ALA A 40 -6.12 -7.97 -17.94
N VAL A 41 -6.31 -8.93 -17.03
CA VAL A 41 -6.63 -8.70 -15.62
C VAL A 41 -5.72 -9.56 -14.76
N ASP A 42 -4.99 -8.89 -13.88
CA ASP A 42 -4.31 -9.53 -12.77
C ASP A 42 -5.19 -9.49 -11.53
N PHE A 43 -5.27 -10.60 -10.81
CA PHE A 43 -6.09 -10.72 -9.61
C PHE A 43 -5.22 -11.03 -8.39
N TYR A 44 -5.39 -10.21 -7.37
CA TYR A 44 -4.72 -10.32 -6.08
C TYR A 44 -5.72 -10.37 -4.93
N GLN A 45 -5.30 -11.04 -3.86
CA GLN A 45 -5.94 -10.93 -2.56
C GLN A 45 -5.05 -10.14 -1.62
N VAL A 46 -5.61 -9.09 -1.03
CA VAL A 46 -4.94 -8.22 -0.07
C VAL A 46 -5.53 -8.51 1.30
N THR A 47 -4.70 -8.93 2.25
CA THR A 47 -5.16 -9.24 3.62
C THR A 47 -4.75 -8.10 4.55
N CYS A 48 -5.73 -7.48 5.19
CA CYS A 48 -5.53 -6.53 6.28
C CYS A 48 -5.63 -7.24 7.63
N PHE A 49 -4.61 -7.12 8.47
CA PHE A 49 -4.57 -7.74 9.80
C PHE A 49 -3.86 -6.84 10.82
N ASP A 50 -4.17 -7.04 12.09
CA ASP A 50 -3.48 -6.35 13.19
C ASP A 50 -2.09 -6.98 13.36
N ASP A 51 -1.05 -6.18 13.14
CA ASP A 51 0.37 -6.55 13.28
C ASP A 51 0.96 -6.02 14.61
N GLY A 52 0.12 -5.57 15.52
CA GLY A 52 0.50 -4.89 16.77
C GLY A 52 0.28 -3.38 16.74
N ASN A 53 0.00 -2.78 15.57
CA ASN A 53 -0.32 -1.35 15.43
C ASN A 53 -1.82 -1.02 15.59
N GLY A 54 -2.65 -2.04 15.88
CA GLY A 54 -4.07 -1.89 16.14
C GLY A 54 -4.95 -2.43 15.01
N THR A 55 -6.26 -2.46 15.26
CA THR A 55 -7.20 -3.13 14.37
C THR A 55 -7.40 -2.37 13.05
N PRO A 56 -7.16 -3.01 11.88
CA PRO A 56 -7.45 -2.42 10.59
C PRO A 56 -8.94 -2.02 10.45
N SER A 57 -9.15 -0.79 9.97
CA SER A 57 -10.45 -0.19 9.70
C SER A 57 -10.75 -0.09 8.20
N TYR A 58 -9.74 0.12 7.36
CA TYR A 58 -9.92 0.27 5.93
C TYR A 58 -8.68 -0.13 5.13
N LEU A 59 -8.90 -0.38 3.83
CA LEU A 59 -7.86 -0.50 2.81
C LEU A 59 -7.84 0.79 1.96
N GLU A 60 -6.66 1.34 1.73
CA GLU A 60 -6.36 2.32 0.70
C GLU A 60 -5.60 1.64 -0.44
N ALA A 61 -5.98 1.94 -1.69
CA ALA A 61 -5.33 1.42 -2.89
C ALA A 61 -5.22 2.49 -3.98
N GLN A 62 -4.15 2.39 -4.76
CA GLN A 62 -3.90 3.23 -5.95
C GLN A 62 -2.94 2.49 -6.88
N VAL A 63 -2.95 2.82 -8.17
CA VAL A 63 -2.07 2.19 -9.17
C VAL A 63 -1.34 3.25 -9.97
N LYS A 64 -0.13 2.93 -10.38
CA LYS A 64 0.72 3.76 -11.24
C LYS A 64 1.06 3.00 -12.50
N ASP A 65 0.80 3.62 -13.64
CA ASP A 65 1.19 3.10 -14.94
C ASP A 65 2.67 3.40 -15.21
N MET A 66 3.46 2.35 -15.35
CA MET A 66 4.91 2.42 -15.47
C MET A 66 5.38 2.48 -16.93
N THR A 67 4.47 2.30 -17.89
CA THR A 67 4.83 2.14 -19.31
C THR A 67 4.06 3.12 -20.18
N ALA A 68 4.69 3.63 -21.23
CA ALA A 68 4.01 4.45 -22.22
C ALA A 68 3.24 3.57 -23.19
N SER A 69 1.91 3.71 -23.23
CA SER A 69 1.02 2.82 -23.96
C SER A 69 -0.28 3.50 -24.33
N THR A 70 -0.96 3.01 -25.36
CA THR A 70 -2.32 3.49 -25.66
C THR A 70 -3.34 2.97 -24.64
N SER A 71 -3.02 1.86 -23.99
CA SER A 71 -3.77 1.34 -22.86
C SER A 71 -3.41 2.11 -21.58
N LYS A 72 -4.29 2.08 -20.59
CA LYS A 72 -4.13 2.72 -19.28
C LYS A 72 -4.36 1.69 -18.20
N VAL A 73 -3.65 1.80 -17.09
CA VAL A 73 -3.81 0.88 -15.96
C VAL A 73 -4.86 1.38 -14.97
N SER A 74 -5.71 0.47 -14.50
CA SER A 74 -6.77 0.73 -13.53
C SER A 74 -6.82 -0.34 -12.45
N ILE A 75 -7.45 0.01 -11.32
CA ILE A 75 -7.73 -0.90 -10.22
C ILE A 75 -9.21 -0.95 -9.89
N LEU A 76 -9.67 -2.13 -9.51
CA LEU A 76 -10.92 -2.35 -8.81
C LEU A 76 -10.62 -3.12 -7.52
N ALA A 77 -10.79 -2.47 -6.37
CA ALA A 77 -10.70 -3.11 -5.08
C ALA A 77 -12.11 -3.39 -4.54
N TYR A 78 -12.33 -4.53 -3.90
CA TYR A 78 -13.63 -4.86 -3.29
C TYR A 78 -13.51 -5.74 -2.05
N LYS A 79 -14.46 -5.58 -1.12
CA LYS A 79 -14.69 -6.47 0.01
C LYS A 79 -16.14 -6.38 0.52
N GLY A 80 -16.75 -7.55 0.71
CA GLY A 80 -18.12 -7.69 1.20
C GLY A 80 -19.16 -7.67 0.08
N THR A 81 -20.43 -7.81 0.46
CA THR A 81 -21.56 -8.01 -0.46
C THR A 81 -22.63 -6.91 -0.39
N SER A 82 -22.53 -5.98 0.56
CA SER A 82 -23.47 -4.86 0.72
C SER A 82 -22.74 -3.53 0.67
N CYS A 83 -22.94 -2.78 -0.42
CA CYS A 83 -22.31 -1.49 -0.72
C CYS A 83 -23.15 -0.29 -0.25
N THR A 84 -24.06 -0.47 0.72
CA THR A 84 -25.09 0.54 1.02
C THR A 84 -24.62 1.74 1.85
N THR A 85 -23.58 1.59 2.67
CA THR A 85 -23.09 2.67 3.57
C THR A 85 -21.58 2.90 3.52
N ASN A 86 -20.80 1.85 3.35
CA ASN A 86 -19.36 1.92 3.10
C ASN A 86 -19.13 1.33 1.72
N ALA A 87 -18.65 2.12 0.76
CA ALA A 87 -18.48 1.66 -0.60
C ALA A 87 -17.61 0.38 -0.62
N CYS A 88 -18.27 -0.75 -0.85
CA CYS A 88 -17.70 -2.09 -0.71
C CYS A 88 -16.87 -2.50 -1.93
N ALA A 89 -16.93 -1.68 -2.98
CA ALA A 89 -16.09 -1.74 -4.17
C ALA A 89 -15.72 -0.32 -4.60
N GLN A 90 -14.47 -0.11 -5.01
CA GLN A 90 -13.95 1.18 -5.47
C GLN A 90 -13.03 0.99 -6.67
N PHE A 91 -13.16 1.90 -7.64
CA PHE A 91 -12.42 1.88 -8.89
C PHE A 91 -11.56 3.15 -9.03
N SER A 92 -10.36 3.00 -9.59
CA SER A 92 -9.50 4.11 -9.98
C SER A 92 -8.71 3.78 -11.23
N VAL A 93 -8.35 4.79 -12.00
CA VAL A 93 -7.56 4.66 -13.23
C VAL A 93 -6.40 5.64 -13.19
N ASP A 94 -5.22 5.19 -13.57
CA ASP A 94 -4.12 6.07 -13.90
C ASP A 94 -4.26 6.50 -15.36
N THR A 95 -4.50 7.80 -15.57
CA THR A 95 -4.71 8.35 -16.91
C THR A 95 -3.42 8.84 -17.55
N THR A 96 -2.27 8.74 -16.86
CA THR A 96 -1.01 9.38 -17.28
C THR A 96 0.15 8.40 -17.23
N ASP A 97 0.73 8.11 -18.39
CA ASP A 97 1.76 7.09 -18.49
C ASP A 97 3.12 7.53 -17.98
N SER A 98 3.87 6.56 -17.45
CA SER A 98 5.31 6.69 -17.15
C SER A 98 5.66 7.88 -16.27
N ASN A 99 4.71 8.35 -15.46
CA ASN A 99 4.92 9.42 -14.51
C ASN A 99 5.28 8.83 -13.13
N THR A 100 5.51 9.70 -12.15
CA THR A 100 5.76 9.29 -10.77
C THR A 100 4.52 9.29 -9.89
N THR A 101 3.34 9.55 -10.46
CA THR A 101 2.11 9.88 -9.74
C THR A 101 1.11 8.75 -9.90
N TYR A 102 0.67 8.17 -8.79
CA TYR A 102 -0.40 7.17 -8.83
C TYR A 102 -1.74 7.79 -9.22
N SER A 103 -2.65 6.92 -9.67
CA SER A 103 -4.09 7.18 -9.80
C SER A 103 -4.69 7.82 -8.54
N PRO A 104 -5.88 8.45 -8.63
CA PRO A 104 -6.64 8.86 -7.46
C PRO A 104 -6.76 7.72 -6.42
N LEU A 105 -6.58 8.05 -5.15
CA LEU A 105 -6.64 7.08 -4.05
C LEU A 105 -8.08 6.58 -3.85
N VAL A 106 -8.26 5.27 -3.78
CA VAL A 106 -9.52 4.65 -3.36
C VAL A 106 -9.45 4.10 -1.95
N LYS A 107 -10.58 4.12 -1.24
CA LYS A 107 -10.67 3.69 0.16
C LYS A 107 -11.90 2.80 0.40
N ILE A 108 -11.69 1.64 1.01
CA ILE A 108 -12.74 0.68 1.35
C ILE A 108 -12.76 0.45 2.86
N THR A 109 -13.81 0.93 3.53
CA THR A 109 -13.97 0.88 4.99
C THR A 109 -14.68 -0.40 5.44
N GLN A 110 -14.03 -1.54 5.25
CA GLN A 110 -14.57 -2.87 5.58
C GLN A 110 -13.70 -3.64 6.59
N GLY A 111 -12.80 -2.94 7.30
CA GLY A 111 -12.01 -3.48 8.40
C GLY A 111 -11.03 -4.59 8.03
N SER A 112 -10.66 -5.38 9.03
CA SER A 112 -9.72 -6.50 8.91
C SER A 112 -10.25 -7.64 8.04
N GLY A 113 -9.36 -8.35 7.34
CA GLY A 113 -9.67 -9.51 6.50
C GLY A 113 -9.24 -9.34 5.05
N VAL A 114 -9.72 -10.23 4.19
CA VAL A 114 -9.32 -10.31 2.78
C VAL A 114 -10.15 -9.37 1.91
N TYR A 115 -9.46 -8.55 1.14
CA TYR A 115 -9.95 -7.77 0.02
C TYR A 115 -9.51 -8.43 -1.27
N SER A 116 -10.29 -8.23 -2.31
CA SER A 116 -9.93 -8.62 -3.66
C SER A 116 -9.54 -7.37 -4.43
N LEU A 117 -8.45 -7.46 -5.19
CA LEU A 117 -7.90 -6.39 -6.00
C LEU A 117 -7.71 -6.91 -7.41
N PHE A 118 -8.33 -6.23 -8.37
CA PHE A 118 -8.07 -6.44 -9.79
C PHE A 118 -7.24 -5.28 -10.30
N VAL A 119 -6.18 -5.58 -11.02
CA VAL A 119 -5.44 -4.61 -11.83
C VAL A 119 -5.74 -4.94 -13.28
N MET A 120 -6.13 -3.94 -14.07
CA MET A 120 -6.63 -4.14 -15.42
C MET A 120 -6.05 -3.06 -16.32
N HIS A 121 -5.85 -3.39 -17.60
CA HIS A 121 -5.48 -2.41 -18.61
C HIS A 121 -6.62 -2.17 -19.62
N THR A 122 -6.80 -0.94 -20.09
CA THR A 122 -8.02 -0.52 -20.80
C THR A 122 -8.07 -0.91 -22.27
N ALA A 123 -6.97 -1.31 -22.87
CA ALA A 123 -6.90 -1.68 -24.29
C ALA A 123 -5.83 -2.74 -24.54
N ALA A 124 -5.77 -3.29 -25.75
CA ALA A 124 -4.67 -4.15 -26.16
C ALA A 124 -3.34 -3.39 -26.08
N GLY A 125 -2.30 -4.07 -25.62
CA GLY A 125 -0.97 -3.50 -25.44
C GLY A 125 -0.21 -4.19 -24.32
N THR A 126 1.07 -3.86 -24.21
CA THR A 126 1.90 -4.26 -23.08
C THR A 126 2.00 -3.11 -22.11
N ASP A 127 1.69 -3.36 -20.85
CA ASP A 127 1.79 -2.37 -19.77
C ASP A 127 2.47 -3.00 -18.56
N SER A 128 3.13 -2.18 -17.76
CA SER A 128 3.57 -2.56 -16.42
C SER A 128 3.08 -1.55 -15.41
N TYR A 129 2.90 -2.01 -14.18
CA TYR A 129 2.29 -1.19 -13.15
C TYR A 129 2.91 -1.43 -11.78
N ASP A 130 2.64 -0.48 -10.89
CA ASP A 130 2.95 -0.54 -9.48
C ASP A 130 1.70 -0.15 -8.69
N ALA A 131 1.14 -1.09 -7.93
CA ALA A 131 -0.03 -0.88 -7.09
C ALA A 131 0.39 -0.70 -5.63
N ALA A 132 0.06 0.46 -5.04
CA ALA A 132 0.32 0.73 -3.63
C ALA A 132 -0.91 0.41 -2.78
N LEU A 133 -0.69 -0.34 -1.70
CA LEU A 133 -1.74 -0.89 -0.84
C LEU A 133 -1.41 -0.60 0.62
N HIS A 134 -2.40 -0.07 1.35
CA HIS A 134 -2.24 0.30 2.75
C HIS A 134 -3.47 -0.10 3.57
N CYS A 135 -3.31 -1.07 4.46
CA CYS A 135 -4.29 -1.32 5.51
C CYS A 135 -4.03 -0.37 6.68
N LYS A 136 -5.07 0.34 7.14
CA LYS A 136 -4.94 1.36 8.19
C LYS A 136 -6.05 1.24 9.24
N THR A 137 -5.74 1.63 10.48
CA THR A 137 -6.69 1.85 11.56
C THR A 137 -7.60 3.05 11.26
N SER A 138 -8.65 3.26 12.07
CA SER A 138 -9.58 4.40 11.89
C SER A 138 -8.92 5.77 12.05
N THR A 139 -7.75 5.84 12.70
CA THR A 139 -6.95 7.06 12.88
C THR A 139 -5.85 7.21 11.83
N GLY A 140 -5.78 6.31 10.85
CA GLY A 140 -4.82 6.37 9.74
C GLY A 140 -3.46 5.74 10.02
N VAL A 141 -3.28 5.07 11.15
CA VAL A 141 -2.05 4.31 11.46
C VAL A 141 -2.02 3.05 10.59
N HIS A 142 -0.87 2.77 9.97
CA HIS A 142 -0.72 1.56 9.15
C HIS A 142 -0.70 0.30 10.01
N THR A 143 -1.20 -0.78 9.40
CA THR A 143 -1.33 -2.12 9.98
C THR A 143 -0.80 -3.15 8.99
N GLY A 144 -0.78 -4.42 9.39
CA GLY A 144 -0.33 -5.52 8.57
C GLY A 144 -1.09 -5.58 7.23
N THR A 145 -0.32 -5.55 6.14
CA THR A 145 -0.81 -5.68 4.77
C THR A 145 -0.02 -6.78 4.08
N SER A 146 -0.68 -7.83 3.59
CA SER A 146 -0.06 -8.86 2.76
C SER A 146 -0.81 -9.05 1.46
N VAL A 147 -0.08 -9.42 0.39
CA VAL A 147 -0.65 -9.60 -0.94
C VAL A 147 -0.32 -10.99 -1.45
N VAL A 148 -1.33 -11.66 -2.01
CA VAL A 148 -1.16 -12.94 -2.67
C VAL A 148 -1.73 -12.84 -4.07
N SER A 149 -0.91 -13.15 -5.07
CA SER A 149 -1.37 -13.28 -6.45
C SER A 149 -2.22 -14.54 -6.62
N ARG A 150 -3.32 -14.41 -7.36
CA ARG A 150 -4.24 -15.51 -7.69
C ARG A 150 -4.24 -15.80 -9.18
N GLN A 151 -4.09 -14.77 -10.00
CA GLN A 151 -3.99 -14.89 -11.44
C GLN A 151 -3.14 -13.73 -11.97
N GLN A 152 -2.28 -14.04 -12.94
CA GLN A 152 -1.52 -13.06 -13.72
C GLN A 152 -1.68 -13.37 -15.22
N GLN A 153 -1.65 -12.34 -16.06
CA GLN A 153 -1.82 -12.43 -17.52
C GLN A 153 -0.55 -12.07 -18.28
#